data_AF-A0AAU6L2Z8-F1
#
_entry.id   AF-A0AAU6L2Z8-F1
#
_cell.length_a   1.000
_cell.length_b   1.000
_cell.length_c   1.000
_cell.angle_alpha   90.00
_cell.angle_beta   90.00
_cell.angle_gamma   90.00
#
_symmetry.space_group_name_H-M   'P 1'
#
loop_
_entity.id
_entity.type
_entity.pdbx_description
1 polymer ?
#
loop_
_entity_poly.entity_id
_entity_poly.type
_entity_poly.pdbx_seq_one_letter_code
_entity_poly.pdbx_strand_id
1 'polypeptide(L)'
;MQKPDQSELIAELQTLLAEARALQGEHQAQLAPYLGAEGEVAEDHLREWDDARITTAIEASDHLDTLLGQISLLIGPPARMPFTVTVAGRERHDGERPYSFALYATGLDDALHALPGLPTFQRWLREAAELAPDSAEPDVLLVYERCHPGLRAPG
;
A
#
# COMPACT_ATOMS: atom_id res chain seq x y z
N MET A 1 -2.43 -26.77 8.50
CA MET A 1 -2.18 -25.66 9.45
C MET A 1 -3.52 -25.05 9.80
N GLN A 2 -3.89 -25.10 11.08
CA GLN A 2 -5.10 -24.47 11.61
C GLN A 2 -4.86 -22.96 11.64
N LYS A 3 -5.81 -22.15 11.17
CA LYS A 3 -5.67 -20.68 11.26
C LYS A 3 -5.67 -20.29 12.75
N PRO A 4 -4.74 -19.44 13.20
CA PRO A 4 -4.73 -18.97 14.58
C PRO A 4 -6.07 -18.30 14.89
N ASP A 5 -6.58 -18.52 16.12
CA ASP A 5 -7.75 -17.78 16.59
C ASP A 5 -7.42 -16.27 16.66
N GLN A 6 -8.43 -15.40 16.58
CA GLN A 6 -8.25 -13.95 16.55
C GLN A 6 -7.43 -13.45 17.75
N SER A 7 -7.61 -14.06 18.93
CA SER A 7 -6.85 -13.72 20.14
C SER A 7 -5.37 -14.09 20.02
N GLU A 8 -5.06 -15.22 19.40
CA GLU A 8 -3.69 -15.67 19.15
C GLU A 8 -3.00 -14.76 18.12
N LEU A 9 -3.72 -14.40 17.04
CA LEU A 9 -3.20 -13.47 16.04
C LEU A 9 -2.89 -12.09 16.65
N ILE A 10 -3.78 -11.56 17.49
CA ILE A 10 -3.55 -10.27 18.17
C ILE A 10 -2.33 -10.36 19.08
N ALA A 11 -2.19 -11.45 19.85
CA ALA A 11 -1.04 -11.65 20.73
C ALA A 11 0.28 -11.70 19.95
N GLU A 12 0.32 -12.45 18.84
CA GLU A 12 1.51 -12.54 17.99
C GLU A 12 1.87 -11.19 17.35
N LEU A 13 0.89 -10.44 16.84
CA LEU A 13 1.13 -9.09 16.30
C LEU A 13 1.62 -8.10 17.38
N GLN A 14 1.14 -8.23 18.62
CA GLN A 14 1.62 -7.42 19.75
C GLN A 14 3.06 -7.76 20.11
N THR A 15 3.46 -9.04 20.04
CA THR A 15 4.85 -9.47 20.22
C THR A 15 5.76 -8.85 19.17
N LEU A 16 5.39 -8.95 17.88
CA LEU A 16 6.16 -8.35 16.78
C LEU A 16 6.29 -6.82 16.93
N LEU A 17 5.22 -6.14 17.34
CA LEU A 17 5.26 -4.71 17.60
C LEU A 17 6.17 -4.35 18.79
N ALA A 18 6.21 -5.18 19.83
CA ALA A 18 7.08 -4.97 20.98
C ALA A 18 8.55 -5.13 20.59
N GLU A 19 8.88 -6.13 19.77
CA GLU A 19 10.24 -6.33 19.22
C GLU A 19 10.69 -5.14 18.38
N ALA A 20 9.85 -4.68 17.46
CA ALA A 20 10.14 -3.52 16.61
C ALA A 20 10.39 -2.25 17.45
N ARG A 21 9.63 -2.05 18.52
CA ARG A 21 9.80 -0.91 19.45
C ARG A 21 11.07 -1.03 20.28
N ALA A 22 11.45 -2.24 20.67
CA ALA A 22 12.70 -2.47 21.40
C ALA A 22 13.89 -2.10 20.52
N LEU A 23 13.93 -2.58 19.27
CA LEU A 23 14.98 -2.24 18.31
C LEU A 23 15.04 -0.72 18.05
N GLN A 24 13.88 -0.08 17.85
CA GLN A 24 13.82 1.37 17.70
C GLN A 24 14.43 2.10 18.92
N GLY A 25 14.13 1.63 20.13
CA GLY A 25 14.69 2.17 21.36
C GLY A 25 16.20 2.00 21.47
N GLU A 26 16.73 0.84 21.06
CA GLU A 26 18.17 0.56 21.01
C GLU A 26 18.89 1.49 20.02
N HIS A 27 18.35 1.64 18.80
CA HIS A 27 18.90 2.55 17.80
C HIS A 27 18.89 4.00 18.26
N GLN A 28 17.81 4.44 18.90
CA GLN A 28 17.75 5.78 19.51
C GLN A 28 18.80 5.94 20.60
N ALA A 29 18.97 4.95 21.49
CA ALA A 29 19.97 4.98 22.55
C ALA A 29 21.40 4.99 22.00
N GLN A 30 21.65 4.33 20.86
CA GLN A 30 22.94 4.31 20.19
C GLN A 30 23.30 5.65 19.53
N LEU A 31 22.30 6.38 19.01
CA LEU A 31 22.50 7.69 18.38
C LEU A 31 22.49 8.85 19.38
N ALA A 32 21.80 8.69 20.52
CA ALA A 32 21.64 9.73 21.54
C ALA A 32 22.95 10.39 22.02
N PRO A 33 24.08 9.67 22.20
CA PRO A 33 25.33 10.28 22.66
C PRO A 33 25.91 11.33 21.70
N TYR A 34 25.54 11.28 20.42
CA TYR A 34 26.03 12.18 19.39
C TYR A 34 25.14 13.40 19.19
N LEU A 35 23.95 13.43 19.80
CA LEU A 35 22.96 14.48 19.62
C LEU A 35 23.10 15.54 20.72
N GLY A 36 23.20 16.80 20.30
CA GLY A 36 23.14 17.98 21.14
C GLY A 36 21.72 18.32 21.59
N ALA A 37 21.57 19.47 22.25
CA ALA A 37 20.32 19.86 22.89
C ALA A 37 19.19 20.15 21.87
N GLU A 38 19.52 20.48 20.63
CA GLU A 38 18.60 20.74 19.52
C GLU A 38 18.59 19.59 18.50
N GLY A 39 19.26 18.47 18.79
CA GLY A 39 19.41 17.32 17.88
C GLY A 39 20.51 17.51 16.83
N GLU A 40 21.38 18.50 17.00
CA GLU A 40 22.56 18.73 16.20
C GLU A 40 23.68 17.73 16.51
N VAL A 41 24.50 17.41 15.52
CA VAL A 41 25.69 16.56 15.70
C VAL A 41 26.92 17.44 15.57
N ALA A 42 27.80 17.43 16.57
CA ALA A 42 29.05 18.19 16.53
C ALA A 42 29.96 17.69 15.39
N GLU A 43 30.66 18.62 14.71
CA GLU A 43 31.53 18.26 13.57
C GLU A 43 32.57 17.19 13.92
N ASP A 44 33.11 17.25 15.14
CA ASP A 44 34.11 16.30 15.64
C ASP A 44 33.56 14.86 15.78
N HIS A 45 32.23 14.70 15.86
CA HIS A 45 31.54 13.42 16.01
C HIS A 45 30.75 12.99 14.78
N LEU A 46 30.69 13.82 13.72
CA LEU A 46 29.88 13.53 12.52
C LEU A 46 30.19 12.16 11.91
N ARG A 47 31.46 11.80 11.83
CA ARG A 47 31.87 10.51 11.24
C ARG A 47 31.38 9.32 12.07
N GLU A 48 31.56 9.38 13.39
CA GLU A 48 31.16 8.31 14.31
C GLU A 48 29.63 8.17 14.35
N TRP A 49 28.93 9.30 14.32
CA TRP A 49 27.47 9.35 14.20
C TRP A 49 26.99 8.77 12.87
N ASP A 50 27.62 9.11 11.74
CA ASP A 50 27.23 8.56 10.44
C ASP A 50 27.47 7.05 10.38
N ASP A 51 28.59 6.56 10.91
CA ASP A 51 28.88 5.13 11.00
C ASP A 51 27.79 4.42 11.83
N ALA A 52 27.44 4.95 12.99
CA ALA A 52 26.36 4.41 13.84
C ALA A 52 24.98 4.48 13.14
N ARG A 53 24.69 5.59 12.45
CA ARG A 53 23.43 5.77 11.69
C ARG A 53 23.32 4.78 10.53
N ILE A 54 24.42 4.50 9.84
CA ILE A 54 24.45 3.51 8.76
C ILE A 54 24.23 2.11 9.34
N THR A 55 24.90 1.74 10.42
CA THR A 55 24.71 0.44 11.08
C THR A 55 23.26 0.24 11.51
N THR A 56 22.69 1.19 12.24
CA THR A 56 21.29 1.13 12.70
C THR A 56 20.31 1.08 11.52
N ALA A 57 20.56 1.80 10.42
CA ALA A 57 19.73 1.74 9.23
C ALA A 57 19.77 0.38 8.53
N ILE A 58 20.94 -0.27 8.46
CA ILE A 58 21.08 -1.62 7.90
C ILE A 58 20.31 -2.62 8.77
N GLU A 59 20.52 -2.60 10.09
CA GLU A 59 19.80 -3.48 11.02
C GLU A 59 18.28 -3.28 10.95
N ALA A 60 17.81 -2.04 10.85
CA ALA A 60 16.40 -1.73 10.70
C ALA A 60 15.83 -2.29 9.38
N SER A 61 16.61 -2.24 8.30
CA SER A 61 16.23 -2.81 7.02
C SER A 61 16.12 -4.33 7.09
N ASP A 62 17.12 -5.01 7.66
CA ASP A 62 17.11 -6.48 7.83
C ASP A 62 15.97 -6.94 8.74
N HIS A 63 15.69 -6.18 9.80
CA HIS A 63 14.58 -6.46 10.70
C HIS A 63 13.22 -6.24 10.02
N LEU A 64 13.08 -5.22 9.17
CA LEU A 64 11.85 -4.97 8.40
C LEU A 64 11.52 -6.16 7.49
N ASP A 65 12.50 -6.73 6.79
CA ASP A 65 12.29 -7.92 5.96
C ASP A 65 11.83 -9.12 6.79
N THR A 66 12.41 -9.29 7.98
CA THR A 66 12.02 -10.36 8.92
C THR A 66 10.58 -10.17 9.42
N LEU A 67 10.22 -8.96 9.86
CA LEU A 67 8.86 -8.62 10.29
C LEU A 67 7.83 -8.85 9.18
N LEU A 68 8.13 -8.41 7.95
CA LEU A 68 7.26 -8.63 6.80
C LEU A 68 7.06 -10.13 6.52
N GLY A 69 8.13 -10.92 6.63
CA GLY A 69 8.06 -12.39 6.52
C GLY A 69 7.17 -13.02 7.59
N GLN A 70 7.35 -12.65 8.86
CA GLN A 70 6.57 -13.17 9.99
C GLN A 70 5.10 -12.77 9.90
N ILE A 71 4.80 -11.50 9.60
CA ILE A 71 3.44 -11.01 9.39
C ILE A 71 2.78 -11.79 8.25
N SER A 72 3.48 -11.98 7.13
CA SER A 72 2.98 -12.73 5.98
C SER A 72 2.66 -14.19 6.31
N LEU A 73 3.47 -14.83 7.16
CA LEU A 73 3.20 -16.19 7.66
C LEU A 73 1.97 -16.24 8.58
N LEU A 74 1.81 -15.23 9.45
CA LEU A 74 0.71 -15.15 10.41
C LEU A 74 -0.65 -14.89 9.74
N ILE A 75 -0.72 -13.94 8.81
CA ILE A 75 -1.98 -13.55 8.16
C ILE A 75 -2.24 -14.32 6.86
N GLY A 76 -1.22 -14.99 6.33
CA GLY A 76 -1.23 -15.63 5.01
C GLY A 76 -1.15 -14.63 3.86
N PRO A 77 -1.02 -15.10 2.61
CA PRO A 77 -1.08 -14.22 1.46
C PRO A 77 -2.46 -13.54 1.41
N PRO A 78 -2.55 -12.27 1.00
CA PRO A 78 -3.82 -11.59 0.88
C PRO A 78 -4.70 -12.37 -0.11
N ALA A 79 -5.88 -12.79 0.36
CA ALA A 79 -6.80 -13.55 -0.47
C ALA A 79 -7.37 -12.64 -1.55
N ARG A 80 -7.34 -13.11 -2.81
CA ARG A 80 -8.07 -12.44 -3.88
C ARG A 80 -9.55 -12.47 -3.57
N MET A 81 -10.17 -11.30 -3.56
CA MET A 81 -11.59 -11.13 -3.33
C MET A 81 -12.21 -10.30 -4.46
N PRO A 82 -13.53 -10.38 -4.68
CA PRO A 82 -14.19 -9.45 -5.57
C PRO A 82 -13.87 -8.01 -5.14
N PHE A 83 -13.54 -7.16 -6.09
CA PHE A 83 -13.19 -5.77 -5.91
C PHE A 83 -13.88 -4.98 -7.02
N THR A 84 -14.49 -3.86 -6.65
CA THR A 84 -15.14 -2.95 -7.58
C THR A 84 -14.22 -1.76 -7.84
N VAL A 85 -13.87 -1.53 -9.09
CA VAL A 85 -13.14 -0.35 -9.55
C VAL A 85 -14.08 0.52 -10.36
N THR A 86 -14.20 1.79 -10.00
CA THR A 86 -15.08 2.74 -10.67
C THR A 86 -14.27 3.80 -11.38
N VAL A 87 -14.51 3.94 -12.68
CA VAL A 87 -13.89 4.95 -13.54
C VAL A 87 -14.96 5.83 -14.16
N ALA A 88 -14.61 7.08 -14.40
CA ALA A 88 -15.45 8.00 -15.14
C ALA A 88 -14.65 8.54 -16.32
N GLY A 89 -15.24 8.46 -17.50
CA GLY A 89 -14.79 9.07 -18.73
C GLY A 89 -15.52 10.41 -18.95
N ARG A 90 -16.17 10.50 -20.11
CA ARG A 90 -17.03 11.63 -20.48
C ARG A 90 -18.25 11.81 -19.58
N GLU A 91 -18.66 10.79 -18.83
CA GLU A 91 -19.83 10.83 -17.94
C GLU A 91 -19.71 11.96 -16.90
N ARG A 92 -18.48 12.41 -16.59
CA ARG A 92 -18.18 13.57 -15.74
C ARG A 92 -18.73 14.89 -16.28
N HIS A 93 -18.93 14.99 -17.60
CA HIS A 93 -19.35 16.22 -18.27
C HIS A 93 -20.83 16.20 -18.64
N ASP A 94 -21.37 15.00 -18.92
CA ASP A 94 -22.71 14.83 -19.46
C ASP A 94 -23.75 14.42 -18.39
N GLY A 95 -23.33 14.26 -17.12
CA GLY A 95 -24.21 13.93 -15.99
C GLY A 95 -24.57 12.45 -15.87
N GLU A 96 -23.97 11.61 -16.71
CA GLU A 96 -24.11 10.16 -16.69
C GLU A 96 -23.42 9.52 -15.48
N ARG A 97 -23.81 8.28 -15.15
CA ARG A 97 -23.21 7.55 -14.02
C ARG A 97 -21.85 6.96 -14.42
N PRO A 98 -20.82 7.02 -13.54
CA PRO A 98 -19.54 6.35 -13.76
C PRO A 98 -19.69 4.83 -13.99
N TYR A 99 -18.75 4.25 -14.73
CA TYR A 99 -18.71 2.81 -14.99
C TYR A 99 -17.94 2.07 -13.89
N SER A 100 -18.51 0.96 -13.44
CA SER A 100 -17.89 0.08 -12.44
C SER A 100 -17.54 -1.27 -13.04
N PHE A 101 -16.32 -1.73 -12.76
CA PHE A 101 -15.79 -3.02 -13.17
C PHE A 101 -15.54 -3.88 -11.93
N ALA A 102 -16.02 -5.12 -11.97
CA ALA A 102 -15.78 -6.11 -10.93
C ALA A 102 -14.67 -7.06 -11.36
N LEU A 103 -13.67 -7.25 -10.50
CA LEU A 103 -12.57 -8.19 -10.71
C LEU A 103 -12.08 -8.78 -9.39
N TYR A 104 -11.30 -9.85 -9.46
CA TYR A 104 -10.66 -10.42 -8.27
C TYR A 104 -9.30 -9.77 -8.05
N ALA A 105 -9.12 -9.14 -6.89
CA ALA A 105 -7.89 -8.47 -6.51
C ALA A 105 -7.61 -8.63 -5.01
N THR A 106 -6.36 -8.42 -4.60
CA THR A 106 -5.95 -8.38 -3.19
C THR A 106 -6.15 -6.99 -2.55
N GLY A 107 -6.34 -5.96 -3.38
CA GLY A 107 -6.52 -4.57 -2.98
C GLY A 107 -6.69 -3.67 -4.20
N LEU A 108 -6.74 -2.35 -3.99
CA LEU A 108 -6.95 -1.39 -5.07
C LEU A 108 -5.80 -1.41 -6.08
N ASP A 109 -4.54 -1.45 -5.64
CA ASP A 109 -3.39 -1.41 -6.55
C ASP A 109 -3.34 -2.64 -7.47
N ASP A 110 -3.58 -3.84 -6.92
CA ASP A 110 -3.71 -5.08 -7.71
C ASP A 110 -4.91 -5.00 -8.67
N ALA A 111 -6.01 -4.38 -8.23
CA ALA A 111 -7.18 -4.17 -9.08
C ALA A 111 -6.89 -3.20 -10.24
N LEU A 112 -6.19 -2.09 -9.99
CA LEU A 112 -5.79 -1.12 -11.02
C LEU A 112 -4.79 -1.73 -12.00
N HIS A 113 -3.88 -2.57 -11.52
CA HIS A 113 -2.95 -3.29 -12.38
C HIS A 113 -3.64 -4.34 -13.26
N ALA A 114 -4.67 -5.01 -12.74
CA ALA A 114 -5.43 -6.03 -13.47
C ALA A 114 -6.52 -5.45 -14.41
N LEU A 115 -7.01 -4.24 -14.15
CA LEU A 115 -8.10 -3.60 -14.89
C LEU A 115 -7.86 -3.53 -16.42
N PRO A 116 -6.67 -3.14 -16.94
CA PRO A 116 -6.39 -3.13 -18.37
C PRO A 116 -6.51 -4.49 -19.06
N GLY A 117 -6.42 -5.59 -18.30
CA GLY A 117 -6.57 -6.94 -18.79
C GLY A 117 -8.03 -7.38 -18.98
N LEU A 118 -9.02 -6.61 -18.49
CA LEU A 118 -10.43 -6.97 -18.62
C LEU A 118 -10.97 -6.66 -20.02
N PRO A 119 -11.53 -7.65 -20.75
CA PRO A 119 -12.10 -7.40 -22.08
C PRO A 119 -13.22 -6.37 -22.08
N THR A 120 -14.03 -6.33 -21.01
CA THR A 120 -15.11 -5.36 -20.85
C THR A 120 -14.59 -3.94 -20.66
N PHE A 121 -13.49 -3.76 -19.93
CA PHE A 121 -12.82 -2.47 -19.76
C PHE A 121 -12.17 -2.01 -21.06
N GLN A 122 -11.48 -2.90 -21.77
CA GLN A 122 -10.90 -2.59 -23.09
C GLN A 122 -11.96 -2.22 -24.14
N ARG A 123 -13.15 -2.82 -24.07
CA ARG A 123 -14.28 -2.44 -24.91
C ARG A 123 -14.76 -1.03 -24.56
N TRP A 124 -15.01 -0.76 -23.28
CA TRP A 124 -15.41 0.55 -22.80
C TRP A 124 -14.40 1.65 -23.19
N LEU A 125 -13.09 1.38 -23.05
CA LEU A 125 -12.03 2.31 -23.47
C LEU A 125 -12.08 2.62 -24.97
N ARG A 126 -12.33 1.61 -25.82
CA ARG A 126 -12.48 1.83 -27.27
C ARG A 126 -13.70 2.67 -27.60
N GLU A 127 -14.85 2.36 -26.99
CA GLU A 127 -16.08 3.13 -27.16
C GLU A 127 -15.88 4.58 -26.71
N ALA A 128 -15.18 4.81 -25.60
CA ALA A 128 -14.82 6.15 -25.13
C ALA A 128 -13.88 6.89 -26.10
N ALA A 129 -12.91 6.19 -26.70
CA ALA A 129 -11.95 6.76 -27.66
C ALA A 129 -12.59 7.08 -29.02
N GLU A 130 -13.51 6.25 -29.53
CA GLU A 130 -14.26 6.50 -30.77
C GLU A 130 -15.12 7.77 -30.69
N LEU A 131 -15.52 8.15 -29.48
CA LEU A 131 -16.31 9.34 -29.19
C LEU A 131 -15.46 10.56 -28.81
N ALA A 132 -14.13 10.42 -28.73
CA ALA A 132 -13.21 11.51 -28.42
C ALA A 132 -12.85 12.28 -29.71
N PRO A 133 -12.70 13.62 -29.65
CA PRO A 133 -12.17 14.37 -30.80
C PRO A 133 -10.76 13.88 -31.15
N ASP A 134 -10.42 13.82 -32.45
CA ASP A 134 -9.27 13.15 -33.11
C ASP A 134 -7.86 13.35 -32.49
N SER A 135 -7.70 14.21 -31.48
CA SER A 135 -6.42 14.53 -30.84
C SER A 135 -6.43 14.48 -29.31
N ALA A 136 -7.50 14.00 -28.66
CA ALA A 136 -7.56 13.87 -27.21
C ALA A 136 -7.44 12.39 -26.79
N GLU A 137 -6.53 12.09 -25.87
CA GLU A 137 -6.58 10.82 -25.14
C GLU A 137 -7.93 10.72 -24.40
N PRO A 138 -8.51 9.52 -24.26
CA PRO A 138 -9.74 9.36 -23.50
C PRO A 138 -9.49 9.81 -22.06
N ASP A 139 -10.21 10.85 -21.61
CA ASP A 139 -10.14 11.39 -20.24
C ASP A 139 -10.73 10.39 -19.25
N VAL A 140 -9.94 9.38 -18.87
CA VAL A 140 -10.34 8.34 -17.92
C VAL A 140 -9.78 8.67 -16.54
N LEU A 141 -10.67 8.99 -15.60
CA LEU A 141 -10.30 9.19 -14.21
C LEU A 141 -10.86 8.09 -13.31
N LEU A 142 -10.04 7.70 -12.33
CA LEU A 142 -10.46 6.86 -11.24
C LEU A 142 -11.36 7.64 -10.28
N VAL A 143 -12.55 7.10 -9.97
CA VAL A 143 -13.43 7.62 -8.92
C VAL A 143 -13.13 6.87 -7.63
N TYR A 144 -12.11 7.33 -6.92
CA TYR A 144 -11.51 6.62 -5.78
C TYR A 144 -12.54 6.28 -4.69
N GLU A 145 -13.44 7.21 -4.38
CA GLU A 145 -14.45 7.06 -3.32
C GLU A 145 -15.49 5.97 -3.63
N ARG A 146 -15.56 5.52 -4.88
CA ARG A 146 -16.45 4.45 -5.36
C ARG A 146 -15.70 3.15 -5.67
N CYS A 147 -14.41 3.08 -5.36
CA CYS A 147 -13.63 1.85 -5.44
C CYS A 147 -13.64 1.17 -4.08
N HIS A 148 -13.99 -0.13 -4.04
CA HIS A 148 -14.08 -0.83 -2.77
C HIS A 148 -13.96 -2.35 -2.91
N PRO A 149 -13.55 -3.05 -1.85
CA PRO A 149 -13.70 -4.49 -1.78
C PRO A 149 -15.18 -4.90 -1.85
N GLY A 150 -15.44 -6.04 -2.48
CA GLY A 150 -16.77 -6.61 -2.70
C GLY A 150 -17.51 -6.05 -3.91
N LEU A 151 -18.69 -6.63 -4.16
CA LEU A 151 -19.68 -6.16 -5.12
C LEU A 151 -20.73 -5.39 -4.32
N ARG A 152 -20.73 -4.06 -4.37
CA ARG A 152 -21.91 -3.31 -3.91
C ARG A 152 -22.83 -3.18 -5.10
N ALA A 153 -24.13 -3.26 -4.84
CA ALA A 153 -25.11 -2.92 -5.86
C ALA A 153 -24.87 -1.46 -6.32
N PRO A 154 -25.01 -1.15 -7.61
CA PRO A 154 -24.92 0.23 -8.07
C PRO A 154 -25.97 1.07 -7.34
N GLY A 155 -25.52 2.05 -6.56
CA GLY A 155 -26.36 3.10 -5.97
C GLY A 155 -26.64 4.19 -6.99
#